data_AF-A0AA39U9Q3-F1
#
_entry.id   AF-A0AA39U9Q3-F1
#
_cell.length_a   1.000
_cell.length_b   1.000
_cell.length_c   1.000
_cell.angle_alpha   90.00
_cell.angle_beta   90.00
_cell.angle_gamma   90.00
#
_symmetry.space_group_name_H-M   'P 1'
#
loop_
_entity.id
_entity.type
_entity.pdbx_description
1 polymer ?
#
loop_
_entity_poly.entity_id
_entity_poly.type
_entity_poly.pdbx_seq_one_letter_code
_entity_poly.pdbx_strand_id
1 'polypeptide(L)'
;MPKDANLDLIRIEMLNLGLEYTWLDVLCLRPRDERRAEEWMLDAPTIGEIYSVRTVVIYLSGLGRAFSLEDSDLDSDRCWFRHAWTLQEVGLVDRVVVGDTLDGPMHAQLIDEDGNYEAEILTRFQNQWKSLRTEGNIFVALAGMQNRVSTNSVDRVAGLAFLLQYKTLLVYHESMSLEDA
;
A
#
# COMPACT_ATOMS: atom_id res chain seq x y z
N MET A 1 -9.36 -2.16 13.25
CA MET A 1 -10.21 -3.03 12.42
C MET A 1 -11.61 -2.42 12.34
N PRO A 2 -12.26 -2.38 11.16
CA PRO A 2 -13.66 -1.98 11.06
C PRO A 2 -14.54 -2.83 11.98
N LYS A 3 -15.57 -2.23 12.60
CA LYS A 3 -16.46 -2.95 13.53
C LYS A 3 -17.29 -4.03 12.85
N ASP A 4 -17.50 -3.85 11.55
CA ASP A 4 -18.26 -4.69 10.63
C ASP A 4 -17.41 -5.78 9.95
N ALA A 5 -16.10 -5.81 10.19
CA ALA A 5 -15.23 -6.83 9.60
C ALA A 5 -15.46 -8.21 10.26
N ASN A 6 -15.61 -9.25 9.44
CA ASN A 6 -15.78 -10.63 9.89
C ASN A 6 -14.53 -11.47 9.56
N LEU A 7 -13.85 -11.97 10.59
CA LEU A 7 -12.63 -12.78 10.43
C LEU A 7 -12.87 -14.11 9.71
N ASP A 8 -14.07 -14.69 9.83
CA ASP A 8 -14.41 -15.93 9.12
C ASP A 8 -14.51 -15.68 7.62
N LEU A 9 -15.07 -14.55 7.21
CA LEU A 9 -15.15 -14.16 5.79
C LEU A 9 -13.76 -13.86 5.22
N ILE A 10 -12.93 -13.13 5.97
CA ILE A 10 -11.53 -12.88 5.58
C ILE A 10 -10.79 -14.22 5.43
N ARG A 11 -10.97 -15.15 6.37
CA ARG A 11 -10.34 -16.48 6.29
C ARG A 11 -10.80 -17.25 5.04
N ILE A 12 -12.10 -17.25 4.73
CA ILE A 12 -12.63 -17.89 3.52
C ILE A 12 -11.99 -17.28 2.26
N GLU A 13 -11.90 -15.95 2.21
CA GLU A 13 -11.27 -15.25 1.09
C GLU A 13 -9.79 -15.63 0.94
N MET A 14 -9.02 -15.69 2.03
CA MET A 14 -7.62 -16.14 1.99
C MET A 14 -7.51 -17.59 1.52
N LEU A 15 -8.37 -18.49 1.99
CA LEU A 15 -8.38 -19.89 1.57
C LEU A 15 -8.72 -20.05 0.09
N ASN A 16 -9.63 -19.24 -0.45
CA ASN A 16 -9.94 -19.22 -1.89
C ASN A 16 -8.74 -18.77 -2.74
N LEU A 17 -7.84 -17.96 -2.18
CA LEU A 17 -6.56 -17.60 -2.79
C LEU A 17 -5.47 -18.67 -2.58
N GLY A 18 -5.78 -19.78 -1.90
CA GLY A 18 -4.82 -20.83 -1.56
C GLY A 18 -3.90 -20.49 -0.38
N LEU A 19 -4.25 -19.47 0.42
CA LEU A 19 -3.45 -18.99 1.54
C LEU A 19 -3.97 -19.57 2.86
N GLU A 20 -3.31 -20.60 3.38
CA GLU A 20 -3.68 -21.24 4.66
C GLU A 20 -3.25 -20.43 5.90
N TYR A 21 -2.14 -19.71 5.77
CA TYR A 21 -1.55 -18.89 6.82
C TYR A 21 -1.19 -17.53 6.25
N THR A 22 -1.73 -16.47 6.86
CA THR A 22 -1.42 -15.09 6.51
C THR A 22 -1.08 -14.32 7.78
N TRP A 23 -0.15 -13.37 7.66
CA TRP A 23 0.12 -12.40 8.72
C TRP A 23 -0.62 -11.13 8.39
N LEU A 24 -1.43 -10.66 9.34
CA LEU A 24 -2.06 -9.36 9.21
C LEU A 24 -1.04 -8.29 9.60
N ASP A 25 -0.65 -7.47 8.63
CA ASP A 25 0.15 -6.30 8.94
C ASP A 25 -0.68 -5.26 9.70
N VAL A 26 -0.14 -4.84 10.84
CA VAL A 26 -0.68 -3.75 11.65
C VAL A 26 0.22 -2.50 11.60
N LEU A 27 1.35 -2.52 10.89
CA LEU A 27 2.26 -1.36 10.76
C LEU A 27 1.66 -0.24 9.91
N CYS A 28 0.61 -0.51 9.13
CA CYS A 28 -0.28 0.54 8.61
C CYS A 28 -0.96 1.37 9.74
N LEU A 29 -0.87 0.92 11.00
CA LEU A 29 -1.26 1.64 12.20
C LEU A 29 0.02 2.08 12.92
N ARG A 30 0.54 3.27 12.58
CA ARG A 30 1.61 3.91 13.36
C ARG A 30 1.21 3.92 14.84
N PRO A 31 1.92 3.23 15.74
CA PRO A 31 1.64 3.34 17.16
C PRO A 31 2.05 4.74 17.58
N ARG A 32 1.10 5.49 18.13
CA ARG A 32 1.39 6.79 18.79
C ARG A 32 2.08 6.61 20.15
N ASP A 33 2.64 5.45 20.40
CA ASP A 33 3.20 5.06 21.69
C ASP A 33 4.73 5.00 21.59
N GLU A 34 5.39 6.00 22.19
CA GLU A 34 6.85 6.11 22.25
C GLU A 34 7.52 4.85 22.82
N ARG A 35 6.79 4.05 23.62
CA ARG A 35 7.30 2.80 24.20
C ARG A 35 7.65 1.73 23.16
N ARG A 36 7.22 1.90 21.91
CA ARG A 36 7.52 0.99 20.79
C ARG A 36 8.51 1.57 19.79
N ALA A 37 9.21 2.66 20.12
CA ALA A 37 10.17 3.29 19.20
C ALA A 37 11.28 2.33 18.76
N GLU A 38 11.80 1.49 19.66
CA GLU A 38 12.84 0.50 19.33
C GLU A 38 12.31 -0.64 18.44
N GLU A 39 11.10 -1.12 18.71
CA GLU A 39 10.40 -2.11 17.88
C GLU A 39 10.19 -1.52 16.47
N TRP A 40 9.74 -0.27 16.38
CA TRP A 40 9.55 0.42 15.11
C TRP A 40 10.83 0.66 14.34
N MET A 41 11.93 1.02 15.02
CA MET A 41 13.24 1.19 14.39
C MET A 41 13.68 -0.07 13.64
N LEU A 42 13.34 -1.26 14.16
CA LEU A 42 13.67 -2.55 13.56
C LEU A 42 12.62 -3.00 12.53
N ASP A 43 11.34 -2.89 12.88
CA ASP A 43 10.24 -3.46 12.10
C ASP A 43 9.96 -2.67 10.83
N ALA A 44 10.07 -1.33 10.88
CA ALA A 44 9.92 -0.46 9.72
C ALA A 44 10.81 -0.86 8.54
N PRO A 45 12.16 -0.91 8.68
CA PRO A 45 13.05 -1.32 7.59
C PRO A 45 12.90 -2.80 7.22
N THR A 46 12.51 -3.66 8.16
CA THR A 46 12.43 -5.11 7.91
C THR A 46 11.15 -5.53 7.18
N ILE A 47 10.00 -4.90 7.47
CA ILE A 47 8.72 -5.32 6.88
C ILE A 47 8.67 -5.07 5.36
N GLY A 48 9.30 -4.00 4.88
CA GLY A 48 9.36 -3.71 3.45
C GLY A 48 10.09 -4.82 2.68
N GLU A 49 11.12 -5.42 3.25
CA GLU A 49 11.80 -6.59 2.67
C GLU A 49 10.90 -7.83 2.69
N ILE A 50 10.09 -8.02 3.72
CA ILE A 50 9.10 -9.11 3.74
C ILE A 50 8.10 -8.94 2.59
N TYR A 51 7.61 -7.72 2.35
CA TYR A 51 6.72 -7.45 1.23
C TYR A 51 7.39 -7.70 -0.11
N SER A 52 8.65 -7.32 -0.29
CA SER A 52 9.34 -7.47 -1.57
C SER A 52 9.41 -8.94 -2.03
N VAL A 53 9.52 -9.89 -1.09
CA VAL A 53 9.70 -11.32 -1.38
C VAL A 53 8.48 -12.21 -1.12
N ARG A 54 7.33 -11.64 -0.74
CA ARG A 54 6.09 -12.39 -0.44
C ARG A 54 4.90 -11.86 -1.22
N THR A 55 3.88 -12.70 -1.37
CA THR A 55 2.57 -12.26 -1.87
C THR A 55 1.95 -11.29 -0.86
N VAL A 56 1.57 -10.11 -1.35
CA VAL A 56 0.93 -9.07 -0.54
C VAL A 56 -0.55 -9.01 -0.90
N VAL A 57 -1.41 -9.20 0.10
CA VAL A 57 -2.87 -9.13 -0.05
C VAL A 57 -3.36 -7.80 0.52
N ILE A 58 -4.07 -7.02 -0.29
CA ILE A 58 -4.34 -5.60 -0.03
C ILE A 58 -5.86 -5.34 -0.04
N TYR A 59 -6.39 -4.86 1.09
CA TYR A 59 -7.75 -4.32 1.19
C TYR A 59 -7.73 -2.80 1.07
N LEU A 60 -8.01 -2.26 -0.11
CA LEU A 60 -7.95 -0.82 -0.37
C LEU A 60 -9.03 -0.02 0.37
N SER A 61 -10.23 -0.57 0.54
CA SER A 61 -11.35 0.04 1.30
C SER A 61 -11.35 -0.31 2.80
N GLY A 62 -10.30 -0.99 3.27
CA GLY A 62 -10.14 -1.45 4.65
C GLY A 62 -10.43 -2.95 4.85
N LEU A 63 -9.75 -3.54 5.83
CA LEU A 63 -9.74 -4.99 6.08
C LEU A 63 -11.16 -5.58 6.16
N GLY A 64 -11.44 -6.57 5.31
CA GLY A 64 -12.71 -7.30 5.27
C GLY A 64 -13.88 -6.53 4.67
N ARG A 65 -13.63 -5.38 4.03
CA ARG A 65 -14.65 -4.61 3.31
C ARG A 65 -14.57 -4.88 1.82
N ALA A 66 -15.74 -4.79 1.18
CA ALA A 66 -15.80 -4.78 -0.27
C ALA A 66 -15.01 -3.58 -0.81
N PHE A 67 -14.28 -3.78 -1.90
CA PHE A 67 -13.57 -2.73 -2.58
C PHE A 67 -14.57 -1.87 -3.36
N SER A 68 -14.55 -0.58 -3.05
CA SER A 68 -15.36 0.44 -3.72
C SER A 68 -14.51 1.67 -3.99
N LEU A 69 -14.82 2.37 -5.08
CA LEU A 69 -14.21 3.65 -5.45
C LEU A 69 -15.31 4.69 -5.61
N GLU A 70 -15.23 5.75 -4.81
CA GLU A 70 -15.99 6.98 -5.00
C GLU A 70 -15.13 8.04 -5.72
N ASP A 71 -15.77 9.00 -6.39
CA ASP A 71 -15.08 10.01 -7.21
C ASP A 71 -14.01 10.82 -6.45
N SER A 72 -14.19 10.97 -5.13
CA SER A 72 -13.27 11.71 -4.26
C SER A 72 -12.22 10.86 -3.57
N ASP A 73 -12.31 9.53 -3.67
CA ASP A 73 -11.48 8.62 -2.87
C ASP A 73 -10.00 8.77 -3.22
N LEU A 74 -9.64 8.83 -4.51
CA LEU A 74 -8.24 8.90 -4.94
C LEU A 74 -7.54 10.19 -4.50
N ASP A 75 -8.29 11.27 -4.31
CA ASP A 75 -7.77 12.58 -3.92
C ASP A 75 -7.75 12.77 -2.39
N SER A 76 -8.41 11.89 -1.63
CA SER A 76 -8.44 11.93 -0.18
C SER A 76 -7.08 11.66 0.43
N ASP A 77 -6.69 12.42 1.46
CA ASP A 77 -5.48 12.15 2.24
C ASP A 77 -5.52 10.77 2.93
N ARG A 78 -6.70 10.15 3.04
CA ARG A 78 -6.88 8.79 3.58
C ARG A 78 -6.73 7.69 2.53
N CYS A 79 -6.61 8.07 1.27
CA CYS A 79 -6.40 7.15 0.17
C CYS A 79 -5.09 6.40 0.36
N TRP A 80 -5.10 5.09 0.13
CA TRP A 80 -3.91 4.27 0.24
C TRP A 80 -2.76 4.79 -0.65
N PHE A 81 -3.04 5.19 -1.89
CA PHE A 81 -2.03 5.76 -2.80
C PHE A 81 -1.42 7.09 -2.32
N ARG A 82 -2.09 7.76 -1.38
CA ARG A 82 -1.67 9.05 -0.85
C ARG A 82 -0.86 8.93 0.44
N HIS A 83 -0.61 7.75 0.96
CA HIS A 83 0.20 7.60 2.17
C HIS A 83 1.68 7.35 1.82
N ALA A 84 2.60 8.13 2.42
CA ALA A 84 4.04 7.95 2.20
C ALA A 84 4.57 6.59 2.69
N TRP A 85 3.83 5.94 3.60
CA TRP A 85 4.25 4.72 4.31
C TRP A 85 3.57 3.43 3.81
N THR A 86 2.98 3.41 2.61
CA THR A 86 2.36 2.19 2.05
C THR A 86 3.42 1.25 1.46
N LEU A 87 4.14 0.58 2.36
CA LEU A 87 5.23 -0.36 2.02
C LEU A 87 4.74 -1.58 1.25
N GLN A 88 3.45 -1.90 1.32
CA GLN A 88 2.79 -2.99 0.60
C GLN A 88 2.88 -2.83 -0.93
N GLU A 89 3.22 -1.63 -1.42
CA GLU A 89 3.48 -1.36 -2.83
C GLU A 89 4.69 -2.10 -3.38
N VAL A 90 5.67 -2.46 -2.56
CA VAL A 90 6.93 -3.04 -3.05
C VAL A 90 6.87 -4.53 -3.37
N GLY A 91 5.70 -5.16 -3.23
CA GLY A 91 5.51 -6.59 -3.54
C GLY A 91 5.93 -6.94 -4.97
N LEU A 92 7.14 -7.48 -5.12
CA LEU A 92 7.73 -7.84 -6.42
C LEU A 92 7.26 -9.21 -6.89
N VAL A 93 6.88 -10.08 -5.96
CA VAL A 93 6.35 -11.41 -6.28
C VAL A 93 4.93 -11.28 -6.78
N ASP A 94 3.99 -10.92 -5.90
CA ASP A 94 2.58 -10.77 -6.25
C ASP A 94 1.89 -9.73 -5.35
N ARG A 95 0.98 -8.95 -5.93
CA ARG A 95 0.08 -8.05 -5.21
C ARG A 95 -1.35 -8.38 -5.62
N VAL A 96 -2.17 -8.75 -4.65
CA VAL A 96 -3.56 -9.15 -4.85
C VAL A 96 -4.45 -8.17 -4.11
N VAL A 97 -5.26 -7.42 -4.87
CA VAL A 97 -6.34 -6.60 -4.29
C VAL A 97 -7.51 -7.53 -3.98
N VAL A 98 -8.00 -7.47 -2.75
CA VAL A 98 -9.11 -8.30 -2.24
C VAL A 98 -10.28 -7.44 -1.81
N GLY A 99 -11.42 -8.09 -1.55
CA GLY A 99 -12.71 -7.44 -1.37
C GLY A 99 -13.35 -7.00 -2.70
N ASP A 100 -12.71 -7.22 -3.84
CA ASP A 100 -13.29 -6.88 -5.13
C ASP A 100 -14.40 -7.85 -5.54
N THR A 101 -15.36 -7.36 -6.32
CA THR A 101 -16.46 -8.17 -6.88
C THR A 101 -16.28 -8.35 -8.38
N LEU A 102 -17.06 -9.23 -9.01
CA LEU A 102 -17.01 -9.45 -10.46
C LEU A 102 -17.35 -8.20 -11.29
N ASP A 103 -18.11 -7.27 -10.70
CA ASP A 103 -18.45 -5.98 -11.28
C ASP A 103 -17.62 -4.84 -10.65
N GLY A 104 -16.58 -5.19 -9.88
CA GLY A 104 -15.76 -4.27 -9.12
C GLY A 104 -14.60 -3.67 -9.92
N PRO A 105 -13.88 -2.68 -9.37
CA PRO A 105 -12.87 -1.94 -10.10
C PRO A 105 -11.72 -2.77 -10.69
N MET A 106 -11.40 -3.96 -10.15
CA MET A 106 -10.34 -4.81 -10.71
C MET A 106 -10.80 -5.61 -11.93
N HIS A 107 -12.12 -5.77 -12.12
CA HIS A 107 -12.73 -6.53 -13.21
C HIS A 107 -13.38 -5.64 -14.29
N ALA A 108 -13.26 -4.32 -14.15
CA ALA A 108 -13.79 -3.36 -15.11
C ALA A 108 -13.20 -3.57 -16.51
N GLN A 109 -14.04 -3.41 -17.54
CA GLN A 109 -13.63 -3.55 -18.94
C GLN A 109 -13.29 -2.19 -19.56
N LEU A 110 -12.34 -2.21 -20.49
CA LEU A 110 -12.01 -1.04 -21.31
C LEU A 110 -13.14 -0.71 -22.26
N ILE A 111 -13.37 0.59 -22.48
CA ILE A 111 -14.36 1.08 -23.45
C ILE A 111 -13.74 1.42 -24.81
N ASP A 112 -12.41 1.56 -24.86
CA ASP A 112 -11.65 1.89 -26.07
C ASP A 112 -10.23 1.32 -26.06
N GLU A 113 -9.52 1.45 -27.19
CA GLU A 113 -8.13 1.04 -27.36
C GLU A 113 -7.14 1.99 -26.66
N ASP A 114 -7.58 3.18 -26.26
CA ASP A 114 -6.78 4.19 -25.56
C ASP A 114 -6.60 3.86 -24.06
N GLY A 115 -7.29 2.82 -23.57
CA GLY A 115 -7.15 2.33 -22.20
C GLY A 115 -8.10 3.03 -21.21
N ASN A 116 -9.17 3.65 -21.70
CA ASN A 116 -10.17 4.29 -20.86
C ASN A 116 -11.22 3.29 -20.37
N TYR A 117 -11.83 3.62 -19.23
CA TYR A 117 -12.96 2.94 -18.63
C TYR A 117 -14.19 3.84 -18.65
N GLU A 118 -15.37 3.25 -18.46
CA GLU A 118 -16.64 3.99 -18.46
C GLU A 118 -16.65 5.14 -17.44
N ALA A 119 -16.16 4.88 -16.23
CA ALA A 119 -15.99 5.91 -15.21
C ALA A 119 -14.55 6.44 -15.20
N GLU A 120 -14.38 7.77 -15.24
CA GLU A 120 -13.07 8.43 -15.22
C GLU A 120 -12.22 8.02 -14.00
N ILE A 121 -12.86 7.85 -12.84
CA ILE A 121 -12.21 7.41 -11.61
C ILE A 121 -11.53 6.04 -11.77
N LEU A 122 -12.10 5.13 -12.56
CA LEU A 122 -11.51 3.81 -12.84
C LEU A 122 -10.25 3.94 -13.69
N THR A 123 -10.27 4.81 -14.72
CA THR A 123 -9.09 5.12 -15.53
C THR A 123 -7.96 5.67 -14.64
N ARG A 124 -8.28 6.63 -13.76
CA ARG A 124 -7.31 7.20 -12.81
C ARG A 124 -6.75 6.14 -11.86
N PHE A 125 -7.62 5.31 -11.27
CA PHE A 125 -7.24 4.22 -10.37
C PHE A 125 -6.30 3.23 -11.06
N GLN A 126 -6.67 2.76 -12.25
CA GLN A 126 -5.89 1.77 -13.00
C GLN A 126 -4.52 2.33 -13.41
N ASN A 127 -4.46 3.61 -13.79
CA ASN A 127 -3.19 4.28 -14.07
C ASN A 127 -2.31 4.39 -12.81
N GLN A 128 -2.87 4.79 -11.66
CA GLN A 128 -2.14 4.83 -10.40
C GLN A 128 -1.66 3.41 -10.00
N TRP A 129 -2.53 2.41 -10.03
CA TRP A 129 -2.19 1.02 -9.69
C TRP A 129 -1.06 0.45 -10.56
N LYS A 130 -1.12 0.67 -11.89
CA LYS A 130 -0.04 0.28 -12.81
C LYS A 130 1.26 1.04 -12.52
N SER A 131 1.19 2.33 -12.19
CA SER A 131 2.37 3.17 -11.90
C SER A 131 3.15 2.71 -10.67
N LEU A 132 2.51 1.99 -9.74
CA LEU A 132 3.17 1.39 -8.58
C LEU A 132 4.12 0.25 -8.93
N ARG A 133 4.13 -0.24 -10.18
CA ARG A 133 5.20 -1.10 -10.68
C ARG A 133 6.37 -0.20 -11.06
N THR A 134 6.97 0.45 -10.07
CA THR A 134 8.21 1.19 -10.26
C THR A 134 9.33 0.16 -10.36
N GLU A 135 9.78 -0.16 -11.57
CA GLU A 135 10.93 -1.04 -11.82
C GLU A 135 12.26 -0.37 -11.36
N GLY A 136 12.31 0.16 -10.15
CA GLY A 136 13.44 0.93 -9.62
C GLY A 136 13.64 2.30 -10.26
N ASN A 137 12.67 2.82 -11.03
CA ASN A 137 12.80 4.13 -11.68
C ASN A 137 12.71 5.25 -10.63
N ILE A 138 13.86 5.89 -10.38
CA ILE A 138 13.98 6.96 -9.38
C ILE A 138 13.07 8.16 -9.65
N PHE A 139 12.85 8.53 -10.91
CA PHE A 139 12.00 9.67 -11.24
C PHE A 139 10.53 9.37 -10.97
N VAL A 140 10.08 8.15 -11.25
CA VAL A 140 8.70 7.72 -10.96
C VAL A 140 8.48 7.63 -9.45
N ALA A 141 9.44 7.05 -8.72
CA ALA A 141 9.37 6.99 -7.25
C ALA A 141 9.32 8.38 -6.61
N LEU A 142 10.18 9.32 -7.07
CA LEU A 142 10.20 10.69 -6.58
C LEU A 142 8.91 11.44 -6.92
N ALA A 143 8.42 11.37 -8.15
CA ALA A 143 7.17 12.01 -8.57
C ALA A 143 5.96 11.43 -7.80
N GLY A 144 5.95 10.12 -7.57
CA GLY A 144 4.94 9.45 -6.74
C GLY A 144 4.96 9.94 -5.30
N MET A 145 6.14 10.01 -4.67
CA MET A 145 6.28 10.44 -3.28
C MET A 145 5.92 11.92 -3.05
N GLN A 146 6.15 12.79 -4.03
CA GLN A 146 5.82 14.23 -3.93
C GLN A 146 4.35 14.49 -3.59
N ASN A 147 3.44 13.66 -4.10
CA ASN A 147 2.00 13.81 -3.92
C ASN A 147 1.46 13.07 -2.67
N ARG A 148 2.34 12.40 -1.90
CA ARG A 148 1.95 11.63 -0.72
C ARG A 148 1.97 12.47 0.55
N VAL A 149 1.01 12.19 1.42
CA VAL A 149 0.91 12.70 2.78
C VAL A 149 1.79 11.87 3.70
N SER A 150 2.49 12.54 4.60
CA SER A 150 3.29 11.93 5.64
C SER A 150 3.02 12.66 6.95
N THR A 151 3.04 11.93 8.07
CA THR A 151 2.93 12.56 9.40
C THR A 151 4.28 13.16 9.79
N ASN A 152 5.38 12.49 9.43
CA ASN A 152 6.74 12.96 9.60
C ASN A 152 7.45 12.99 8.24
N SER A 153 8.29 13.99 7.99
CA SER A 153 9.06 14.10 6.76
C SER A 153 10.01 12.91 6.52
N VAL A 154 10.52 12.28 7.58
CA VAL A 154 11.34 11.05 7.53
C VAL A 154 10.56 9.88 6.92
N ASP A 155 9.23 9.85 7.05
CA ASP A 155 8.39 8.79 6.45
C ASP A 155 8.53 8.75 4.92
N ARG A 156 8.73 9.91 4.29
CA ARG A 156 8.91 10.00 2.84
C ARG A 156 10.25 9.44 2.40
N VAL A 157 11.31 9.67 3.19
CA VAL A 157 12.65 9.15 2.91
C VAL A 157 12.66 7.62 3.01
N ALA A 158 12.11 7.09 4.10
CA ALA A 158 11.95 5.65 4.27
C ALA A 158 11.08 5.04 3.17
N GLY A 159 9.90 5.61 2.89
CA GLY A 159 9.03 5.16 1.80
C GLY A 159 9.74 5.14 0.43
N LEU A 160 10.57 6.14 0.13
CA LEU A 160 11.38 6.17 -1.08
C LEU A 160 12.42 5.05 -1.10
N ALA A 161 13.10 4.78 0.01
CA ALA A 161 14.07 3.70 0.09
C ALA A 161 13.46 2.35 -0.28
N PHE A 162 12.22 2.09 0.16
CA PHE A 162 11.49 0.87 -0.23
C PHE A 162 11.10 0.86 -1.71
N LEU A 163 10.53 1.96 -2.22
CA LEU A 163 10.17 2.07 -3.65
C LEU A 163 11.39 1.87 -4.58
N LEU A 164 12.58 2.29 -4.12
CA LEU A 164 13.85 2.14 -4.81
C LEU A 164 14.55 0.80 -4.54
N GLN A 165 13.95 -0.08 -3.73
CA GLN A 165 14.52 -1.38 -3.34
C GLN A 165 15.92 -1.26 -2.74
N TYR A 166 16.14 -0.25 -1.90
CA TYR A 166 17.40 -0.06 -1.24
C TYR A 166 17.63 -1.19 -0.23
N LYS A 167 18.68 -2.00 -0.46
CA LYS A 167 18.95 -3.22 0.32
C LYS A 167 19.54 -2.95 1.71
N THR A 168 19.97 -1.72 1.97
CA THR A 168 20.49 -1.35 3.29
C THR A 168 19.31 -0.99 4.18
N LEU A 169 19.17 -1.68 5.32
CA LEU A 169 18.22 -1.34 6.35
C LEU A 169 18.57 0.07 6.88
N LEU A 170 17.80 1.07 6.47
CA LEU A 170 17.89 2.41 7.05
C LEU A 170 17.37 2.34 8.47
N VAL A 171 18.15 2.87 9.41
CA VAL A 171 17.70 3.01 10.80
C VAL A 171 16.65 4.11 10.80
N TYR A 172 15.39 3.74 11.00
CA TYR A 172 14.30 4.71 11.08
C TYR A 172 14.21 5.26 12.50
N HIS A 173 14.44 6.57 12.65
CA HIS A 173 14.11 7.31 13.87
C HIS A 173 13.18 8.48 13.53
N GLU A 174 12.04 8.54 14.19
CA GLU A 174 11.07 9.62 14.00
C GLU A 174 11.67 11.00 14.34
N SER A 175 12.56 11.06 15.33
CA SER A 175 13.22 12.30 15.76
C SER A 175 14.42 12.71 14.89
N MET A 176 14.71 11.96 13.82
CA MET A 176 15.85 12.25 12.95
C MET A 176 15.61 13.54 12.16
N SER A 177 16.67 14.29 11.90
CA SER A 177 16.61 15.39 10.94
C SER A 177 16.41 14.84 9.52
N LEU A 178 15.99 15.68 8.59
CA LEU A 178 15.87 15.27 7.19
C LEU A 178 17.23 15.01 6.55
N GLU A 179 18.27 15.69 7.02
CA GLU A 179 19.63 15.58 6.53
C GLU A 179 20.33 14.29 6.99
N ASP A 180 19.94 13.79 8.16
CA ASP A 180 20.49 12.56 8.74
C ASP A 180 19.75 11.29 8.29
N ALA A 181 18.54 11.45 7.71
CA ALA A 181 17.66 10.37 7.23
C ALA A 181 18.01 9.88 5.83
#